data_AF-A0A7Y4IFS7-F1
#
_entry.id   AF-A0A7Y4IFS7-F1
#
_cell.length_a   1.000
_cell.length_b   1.000
_cell.length_c   1.000
_cell.angle_alpha   90.00
_cell.angle_beta   90.00
_cell.angle_gamma   90.00
#
_symmetry.space_group_name_H-M   'P 1'
#
loop_
_entity.id
_entity.type
_entity.pdbx_description
1 polymer ?
#
loop_
_entity_poly.entity_id
_entity_poly.type
_entity_poly.pdbx_seq_one_letter_code
_entity_poly.pdbx_strand_id
1 'polypeptide(L)'
;MFDSNENDPISPALRALLELFTTELAEVRFPDMNGEVLDAAAEQVRAQAEAVARAQAALDSARQALHESQEALLQKGQRALAYARVFSEENVELSARLDGIHLPRAARKGARADGGAADSASAAQGNDENAPRRRGRPPKARAAAGASLFADGASPEALAASAHHTGNGMLSEA
;
A
#
# COMPACT_ATOMS: atom_id res chain seq x y z
N MET A 1 -15.06 8.64 -11.47
CA MET A 1 -15.13 7.46 -12.35
C MET A 1 -13.72 7.25 -12.86
N PHE A 2 -13.07 6.12 -12.53
CA PHE A 2 -11.84 5.74 -13.22
C PHE A 2 -12.26 5.30 -14.60
N ASP A 3 -11.65 5.85 -15.64
CA ASP A 3 -11.94 5.46 -17.00
C ASP A 3 -11.63 3.97 -17.14
N SER A 4 -12.67 3.13 -17.27
CA SER A 4 -12.52 1.71 -17.60
C SER A 4 -11.73 1.52 -18.90
N ASN A 5 -11.63 2.57 -19.71
CA ASN A 5 -10.76 2.65 -20.88
C ASN A 5 -9.27 2.80 -20.54
N GLU A 6 -8.85 3.44 -19.45
CA GLU A 6 -7.43 3.52 -19.10
C GLU A 6 -6.87 2.20 -18.58
N ASN A 7 -7.75 1.34 -18.07
CA ASN A 7 -7.37 0.04 -17.50
C ASN A 7 -7.70 -1.15 -18.42
N ASP A 8 -8.08 -0.88 -19.68
CA ASP A 8 -8.25 -1.94 -20.68
C ASP A 8 -6.86 -2.57 -20.97
N PRO A 9 -6.72 -3.91 -20.91
CA PRO A 9 -5.47 -4.59 -21.28
C PRO A 9 -5.05 -4.35 -22.74
N ILE A 10 -5.94 -3.85 -23.60
CA ILE A 10 -5.64 -3.52 -24.99
C ILE A 10 -5.14 -2.08 -25.12
N SER A 11 -4.02 -1.92 -25.85
CA SER A 11 -3.42 -0.60 -26.07
C SER A 11 -4.42 0.36 -26.76
N PRO A 12 -4.36 1.68 -26.44
CA PRO A 12 -5.27 2.65 -27.06
C PRO A 12 -5.20 2.67 -28.59
N ALA A 13 -4.00 2.46 -29.16
CA ALA A 13 -3.82 2.41 -30.62
C ALA A 13 -4.52 1.21 -31.27
N LEU A 14 -4.50 0.04 -30.62
CA LEU A 14 -5.24 -1.14 -31.11
C LEU A 14 -6.75 -0.97 -30.99
N ARG A 15 -7.22 -0.26 -29.95
CA ARG A 15 -8.64 0.07 -29.82
C ARG A 15 -9.12 1.01 -30.92
N ALA A 16 -8.35 2.04 -31.24
CA ALA A 16 -8.64 2.92 -32.38
C ALA A 16 -8.66 2.15 -33.71
N LEU A 17 -7.79 1.14 -33.87
CA LEU A 17 -7.80 0.25 -35.03
C LEU A 17 -9.08 -0.61 -35.07
N LEU A 18 -9.49 -1.22 -33.95
CA LEU A 18 -10.74 -1.97 -33.86
C LEU A 18 -11.94 -1.09 -34.24
N GLU A 19 -11.99 0.13 -33.72
CA GLU A 19 -13.05 1.09 -34.03
C GLU A 19 -13.09 1.42 -35.54
N LEU A 20 -11.93 1.59 -36.19
CA LEU A 20 -11.84 1.81 -37.63
C LEU A 20 -12.35 0.61 -38.44
N PHE A 21 -12.06 -0.61 -37.98
CA PHE A 21 -12.56 -1.85 -38.59
C PHE A 21 -14.07 -2.03 -38.43
N THR A 22 -14.65 -1.48 -37.36
CA THR A 22 -16.11 -1.51 -37.12
C THR A 22 -16.88 -0.40 -37.85
N THR A 23 -16.21 0.70 -38.22
CA THR A 23 -16.84 1.90 -38.79
C THR A 23 -16.51 2.06 -40.27
N GLU A 24 -15.32 2.57 -40.59
CA GLU A 24 -14.92 2.96 -41.95
C GLU A 24 -14.55 1.78 -42.84
N LEU A 25 -14.00 0.71 -42.26
CA LEU A 25 -13.58 -0.49 -43.00
C LEU A 25 -14.60 -1.64 -42.88
N ALA A 26 -15.81 -1.37 -42.38
CA ALA A 26 -16.85 -2.39 -42.20
C ALA A 26 -17.25 -3.10 -43.51
N GLU A 27 -17.18 -2.39 -44.64
CA GLU A 27 -17.51 -2.93 -45.98
C GLU A 27 -16.31 -3.65 -46.64
N VAL A 28 -15.09 -3.48 -46.11
CA VAL A 28 -13.87 -4.06 -46.68
C VAL A 28 -13.56 -5.39 -45.99
N ARG A 29 -13.68 -6.50 -46.74
CA ARG A 29 -13.31 -7.83 -46.24
C ARG A 29 -11.91 -8.19 -46.73
N PHE A 30 -10.95 -8.28 -45.81
CA PHE A 30 -9.66 -8.90 -46.09
C PHE A 30 -9.78 -10.42 -45.92
N PRO A 31 -9.04 -11.23 -46.71
CA PRO A 31 -9.20 -12.68 -46.76
C PRO A 31 -9.13 -13.38 -45.40
N ASP A 32 -8.23 -12.96 -44.52
CA ASP A 32 -8.01 -13.57 -43.20
C ASP A 32 -8.30 -12.62 -42.04
N MET A 33 -8.58 -11.34 -42.30
CA MET A 33 -8.72 -10.31 -41.27
C MET A 33 -9.99 -9.49 -41.50
N ASN A 34 -10.89 -9.53 -40.53
CA ASN A 34 -12.11 -8.74 -40.53
C ASN A 34 -12.41 -8.25 -39.12
N GLY A 35 -13.36 -7.32 -38.98
CA GLY A 35 -13.74 -6.76 -37.68
C GLY A 35 -14.10 -7.85 -36.66
N GLU A 36 -14.87 -8.87 -37.07
CA GLU A 36 -15.27 -9.98 -36.19
C GLU A 36 -14.08 -10.77 -35.64
N VAL A 37 -13.06 -11.06 -36.45
CA VAL A 37 -11.85 -11.77 -36.01
C VAL A 37 -11.03 -10.91 -35.04
N LEU A 38 -10.90 -9.61 -35.32
CA LEU A 38 -10.17 -8.71 -34.44
C LEU A 38 -10.91 -8.47 -33.12
N ASP A 39 -12.24 -8.37 -33.14
CA ASP A 39 -13.08 -8.25 -31.95
C ASP A 39 -13.02 -9.52 -31.11
N ALA A 40 -13.10 -10.70 -31.71
CA ALA A 40 -12.94 -11.97 -31.01
C ALA A 40 -11.55 -12.08 -30.35
N ALA A 41 -10.49 -11.64 -31.04
CA ALA A 41 -9.15 -11.60 -30.46
C ALA A 41 -9.05 -10.59 -29.29
N ALA A 42 -9.69 -9.43 -29.42
CA ALA A 42 -9.76 -8.42 -28.37
C ALA A 42 -10.51 -8.93 -27.12
N GLU A 43 -11.65 -9.61 -27.30
CA GLU A 43 -12.38 -10.27 -26.23
C GLU A 43 -11.53 -11.36 -25.55
N GLN A 44 -10.80 -12.15 -26.32
CA GLN A 44 -9.90 -13.17 -25.78
C GLN A 44 -8.80 -12.55 -24.91
N VAL A 45 -8.20 -11.43 -25.33
CA VAL A 45 -7.20 -10.70 -24.54
C VAL A 45 -7.81 -10.19 -23.23
N ARG A 46 -9.01 -9.60 -23.29
CA ARG A 46 -9.72 -9.13 -22.08
C ARG A 46 -10.03 -10.27 -21.11
N ALA A 47 -10.55 -11.40 -21.61
CA ALA A 47 -10.81 -12.58 -20.79
C ALA A 47 -9.53 -13.15 -20.15
N GLN A 48 -8.41 -13.16 -20.88
CA GLN A 48 -7.11 -13.58 -20.33
C GLN A 48 -6.61 -12.62 -19.26
N ALA A 49 -6.75 -11.31 -19.46
CA ALA A 49 -6.37 -10.32 -18.46
C ALA A 49 -7.17 -10.48 -17.16
N GLU A 50 -8.48 -10.72 -17.26
CA GLU A 50 -9.32 -11.03 -16.09
C GLU A 50 -8.89 -12.33 -15.39
N ALA A 51 -8.52 -13.36 -16.15
CA ALA A 51 -7.98 -14.59 -15.58
C ALA A 51 -6.67 -14.35 -14.82
N VAL A 52 -5.77 -13.53 -15.37
CA VAL A 52 -4.53 -13.12 -14.70
C VAL A 52 -4.81 -12.34 -13.43
N ALA A 53 -5.73 -11.36 -13.47
CA ALA A 53 -6.10 -10.58 -12.29
C ALA A 53 -6.66 -11.47 -11.16
N ARG A 54 -7.52 -12.44 -11.50
CA ARG A 54 -8.02 -13.43 -10.52
C ARG A 54 -6.91 -14.30 -9.95
N ALA A 55 -5.99 -14.78 -10.79
CA ALA A 55 -4.87 -15.59 -10.34
C ALA A 55 -3.92 -14.82 -9.41
N GLN A 56 -3.67 -13.53 -9.70
CA GLN A 56 -2.87 -12.64 -8.85
C GLN A 56 -3.52 -12.43 -7.49
N ALA A 57 -4.83 -12.14 -7.46
CA ALA A 57 -5.58 -12.00 -6.21
C ALA A 57 -5.54 -13.29 -5.36
N ALA A 58 -5.66 -14.46 -6.00
CA ALA A 58 -5.55 -15.75 -5.32
C ALA A 58 -4.14 -15.99 -4.76
N LEU A 59 -3.10 -15.62 -5.52
CA LEU A 59 -1.71 -15.74 -5.11
C LEU A 59 -1.38 -14.83 -3.93
N ASP A 60 -1.87 -13.59 -3.93
CA ASP A 60 -1.68 -12.66 -2.81
C ASP A 60 -2.41 -13.14 -1.55
N SER A 61 -3.63 -13.67 -1.70
CA SER A 61 -4.34 -14.32 -0.59
C SER A 61 -3.58 -15.53 -0.03
N ALA A 62 -3.04 -16.39 -0.90
CA ALA A 62 -2.25 -17.55 -0.49
C ALA A 62 -0.94 -17.14 0.24
N ARG A 63 -0.29 -16.07 -0.22
CA ARG A 63 0.91 -15.50 0.45
C ARG A 63 0.57 -14.98 1.84
N GLN A 64 -0.55 -14.29 1.98
CA GLN A 64 -1.01 -13.79 3.27
C GLN A 64 -1.32 -14.95 4.24
N ALA A 65 -2.06 -15.97 3.78
CA ALA A 65 -2.36 -17.16 4.58
C ALA A 65 -1.09 -17.93 4.98
N LEU A 66 -0.11 -18.03 4.07
CA LEU A 66 1.19 -18.62 4.38
C LEU A 66 1.91 -17.83 5.47
N HIS A 67 1.96 -16.51 5.36
CA HIS A 67 2.60 -15.65 6.35
C HIS A 67 1.95 -15.80 7.74
N GLU A 68 0.63 -15.77 7.81
CA GLU A 68 -0.14 -15.99 9.05
C GLU A 68 0.15 -17.36 9.67
N SER A 69 0.22 -18.41 8.83
CA SER A 69 0.55 -19.77 9.30
C SER A 69 1.98 -19.87 9.86
N GLN A 70 2.93 -19.16 9.26
CA GLN A 70 4.32 -19.10 9.72
C GLN A 70 4.41 -18.36 11.06
N GLU A 71 3.70 -17.24 11.21
CA GLU A 71 3.65 -16.51 12.49
C GLU A 71 3.03 -17.36 13.60
N ALA A 72 1.92 -18.06 13.31
CA ALA A 72 1.27 -18.96 14.25
C ALA A 72 2.20 -20.12 14.66
N LEU A 73 2.96 -20.67 13.70
CA LEU A 73 3.96 -21.70 13.97
C LEU A 73 5.10 -21.16 14.84
N LEU A 74 5.62 -19.96 14.57
CA LEU A 74 6.67 -19.33 15.38
C LEU A 74 6.22 -19.09 16.83
N GLN A 75 4.98 -18.62 17.03
CA GLN A 75 4.43 -18.44 18.37
C GLN A 75 4.34 -19.76 19.13
N LYS A 76 3.85 -20.82 18.48
CA LYS A 76 3.80 -22.18 19.05
C LYS A 76 5.20 -22.71 19.35
N GLY A 77 6.15 -22.51 18.44
CA GLY A 77 7.55 -22.91 18.60
C GLY A 77 8.22 -22.22 19.79
N GLN A 78 7.99 -20.93 19.99
CA GLN A 78 8.50 -20.18 21.15
C GLN A 78 7.93 -20.72 22.46
N ARG A 79 6.61 -20.99 22.51
CA ARG A 79 5.98 -21.60 23.70
C ARG A 79 6.50 -23.00 23.96
N ALA A 80 6.66 -23.82 22.92
CA ALA A 80 7.21 -25.15 23.02
C ALA A 80 8.66 -25.13 23.54
N LEU A 81 9.49 -24.21 23.05
CA LEU A 81 10.86 -24.02 23.54
C LEU A 81 10.88 -23.60 25.02
N ALA A 82 9.97 -22.71 25.44
CA ALA A 82 9.84 -22.33 26.84
C ALA A 82 9.45 -23.52 27.74
N TYR A 83 8.48 -24.33 27.31
CA TYR A 83 8.09 -25.54 28.05
C TYR A 83 9.21 -26.59 28.08
N ALA A 84 9.92 -26.77 26.96
CA ALA A 84 11.05 -27.68 26.89
C ALA A 84 12.18 -27.25 27.85
N ARG A 85 12.42 -25.95 27.98
CA ARG A 85 13.41 -25.41 28.93
C ARG A 85 13.08 -25.76 30.37
N VAL A 86 11.83 -25.53 30.80
CA VAL A 86 11.37 -25.89 32.16
C VAL A 86 11.48 -27.40 32.40
N PHE A 87 11.10 -28.22 31.41
CA PHE A 87 11.25 -29.67 31.51
C PHE A 87 12.71 -30.13 31.60
N SER A 88 13.63 -29.41 30.95
CA SER A 88 15.06 -29.74 30.93
C SER A 88 15.85 -29.23 32.13
N GLU A 89 15.23 -28.55 33.11
CA GLU A 89 15.93 -28.01 34.27
C GLU A 89 16.68 -29.10 35.07
N GLU A 90 16.13 -30.32 35.09
CA GLU A 90 16.73 -31.48 35.76
C GLU A 90 17.69 -32.28 34.86
N ASN A 91 17.81 -31.93 33.57
CA ASN A 91 18.65 -32.61 32.59
C ASN A 91 19.58 -31.65 31.84
N VAL A 92 20.83 -31.59 32.32
CA VAL A 92 21.89 -30.70 31.82
C VAL A 92 22.24 -30.94 30.35
N GLU A 93 22.15 -32.17 29.86
CA GLU A 93 22.42 -32.46 28.43
C GLU A 93 21.30 -31.97 27.52
N LEU A 94 20.05 -32.02 27.99
CA LEU A 94 18.89 -31.59 27.24
C LEU A 94 18.79 -30.06 27.21
N SER A 95 19.11 -29.37 28.31
CA SER A 95 19.14 -27.91 28.36
C SER A 95 20.19 -27.32 27.44
N ALA A 96 21.41 -27.88 27.43
CA ALA A 96 22.47 -27.45 26.52
C ALA A 96 22.08 -27.55 25.03
N ARG A 97 21.29 -28.58 24.66
CA ARG A 97 20.76 -28.73 23.29
C ARG A 97 19.68 -27.70 22.95
N LEU A 98 18.82 -27.35 23.91
CA LEU A 98 17.76 -26.35 23.71
C LEU A 98 18.31 -24.92 23.65
N ASP A 99 19.43 -24.65 24.32
CA ASP A 99 20.08 -23.33 24.29
C ASP A 99 20.69 -23.01 22.92
N GLY A 100 21.10 -24.03 22.16
CA GLY A 100 21.54 -23.87 20.77
C GLY A 100 20.41 -23.57 19.78
N ILE A 101 19.13 -23.71 20.19
CA ILE A 101 17.98 -23.46 19.32
C ILE A 101 17.50 -22.02 19.50
N HIS A 102 17.78 -21.19 18.50
CA HIS A 102 17.34 -19.80 18.45
C HIS A 102 16.23 -19.62 17.41
N LEU A 103 15.01 -19.35 17.86
CA LEU A 103 13.92 -18.93 16.99
C LEU A 103 13.93 -17.40 16.85
N PRO A 104 13.62 -16.85 15.66
CA PRO A 104 13.41 -15.42 15.48
C PRO A 104 12.37 -14.90 16.48
N ARG A 105 12.66 -13.76 17.11
CA ARG A 105 11.74 -13.16 18.08
C ARG A 105 10.49 -12.71 17.34
N ALA A 106 9.31 -13.17 17.78
CA ALA A 106 8.05 -12.74 17.20
C ALA A 106 7.94 -11.22 17.42
N ALA A 107 7.87 -10.47 16.32
CA ALA A 107 7.77 -9.02 16.37
C ALA A 107 6.43 -8.66 17.02
N ARG A 108 6.46 -8.30 18.31
CA ARG A 108 5.29 -7.77 18.99
C ARG A 108 5.03 -6.37 18.45
N LYS A 109 4.14 -6.26 17.46
CA LYS A 109 3.63 -4.99 16.95
C LYS A 109 2.68 -4.39 18.00
N GLY A 110 3.26 -3.72 19.00
CA GLY A 110 2.47 -3.02 20.03
C GLY A 110 3.16 -2.89 21.38
N ALA A 111 4.23 -2.11 21.46
CA ALA A 111 4.58 -1.33 22.65
C ALA A 111 5.55 -0.23 22.21
N ARG A 112 5.11 1.03 22.24
CA ARG A 112 6.02 2.17 22.12
C ARG A 112 6.96 2.15 23.32
N ALA A 113 8.26 2.08 23.06
CA ALA A 113 9.27 2.69 23.92
C ALA A 113 10.46 3.08 23.03
N ASP A 114 10.77 4.35 23.15
CA ASP A 114 11.85 5.14 22.61
C ASP A 114 13.24 4.47 22.64
N GLY A 115 14.08 4.86 21.68
CA GLY A 115 15.55 4.83 21.79
C GLY A 115 16.28 3.52 21.50
N GLY A 116 16.95 3.45 20.34
CA GLY A 116 18.04 2.49 20.16
C GLY A 116 18.42 2.17 18.72
N ALA A 117 19.01 3.17 18.05
CA ALA A 117 19.96 3.08 16.94
C ALA A 117 20.02 1.78 16.11
N ALA A 118 19.70 1.96 14.82
CA ALA A 118 20.20 1.16 13.74
C ALA A 118 21.73 1.04 13.81
N ASP A 119 22.25 -0.19 13.68
CA ASP A 119 23.39 -0.40 12.81
C ASP A 119 23.45 -1.86 12.36
N SER A 120 23.46 -2.06 11.05
CA SER A 120 24.13 -3.14 10.31
C SER A 120 23.55 -3.25 8.91
N ALA A 121 24.11 -2.49 7.97
CA ALA A 121 24.32 -2.99 6.62
C ALA A 121 25.36 -2.12 5.90
N SER A 122 26.59 -2.63 5.88
CA SER A 122 27.54 -2.31 4.82
C SER A 122 26.94 -2.62 3.44
N ALA A 123 27.29 -1.78 2.46
CA ALA A 123 27.46 -2.02 1.02
C ALA A 123 26.61 -1.10 0.12
N ALA A 124 27.25 -0.05 -0.40
CA ALA A 124 27.37 0.21 -1.84
C ALA A 124 28.01 1.58 -2.09
N GLN A 125 29.30 1.58 -2.43
CA GLN A 125 29.92 2.61 -3.25
C GLN A 125 29.28 2.60 -4.64
N GLY A 126 28.97 3.76 -5.22
CA GLY A 126 28.54 3.82 -6.62
C GLY A 126 28.02 5.17 -7.11
N ASN A 127 28.95 6.09 -7.41
CA ASN A 127 28.91 6.97 -8.58
C ASN A 127 27.85 8.11 -8.64
N ASP A 128 28.13 9.22 -7.95
CA ASP A 128 27.34 10.48 -8.00
C ASP A 128 28.03 11.57 -8.85
N GLU A 129 28.63 11.17 -9.98
CA GLU A 129 29.43 12.06 -10.85
C GLU A 129 28.72 12.39 -12.18
N ASN A 130 27.40 12.63 -12.17
CA ASN A 130 26.72 13.17 -13.36
C ASN A 130 25.41 13.93 -13.10
N ALA A 131 25.44 14.97 -12.26
CA ALA A 131 24.34 15.93 -12.12
C ALA A 131 24.74 17.31 -12.70
N PRO A 132 24.19 17.75 -13.85
CA PRO A 132 24.55 19.03 -14.46
C PRO A 132 24.13 20.21 -13.58
N ARG A 133 25.12 21.02 -13.19
CA ARG A 133 24.97 22.19 -12.32
C ARG A 133 24.35 23.39 -13.05
N ARG A 134 23.34 23.97 -12.39
CA ARG A 134 22.94 25.40 -12.33
C ARG A 134 22.37 26.06 -13.60
N ARG A 135 21.17 26.61 -13.44
CA ARG A 135 20.90 28.08 -13.52
C ARG A 135 19.44 28.36 -13.14
N GLY A 136 19.21 29.30 -12.21
CA GLY A 136 17.94 30.06 -12.24
C GLY A 136 17.10 30.27 -10.97
N ARG A 137 17.63 30.31 -9.73
CA ARG A 137 16.93 31.09 -8.68
C ARG A 137 17.82 31.54 -7.51
N PRO A 138 17.79 32.84 -7.13
CA PRO A 138 18.66 33.44 -6.11
C PRO A 138 18.35 32.98 -4.67
N PRO A 139 19.35 33.01 -3.75
CA PRO A 139 19.22 32.47 -2.39
C PRO A 139 18.32 33.33 -1.51
N LYS A 140 17.40 32.67 -0.77
CA LYS A 140 16.56 33.31 0.25
C LYS A 140 17.42 33.61 1.49
N ALA A 141 17.64 34.91 1.74
CA ALA A 141 18.33 35.41 2.91
C ALA A 141 17.60 34.99 4.21
N ARG A 142 18.41 34.60 5.18
CA ARG A 142 18.07 34.36 6.58
C ARG A 142 17.58 35.67 7.21
N ALA A 143 16.29 35.73 7.57
CA ALA A 143 15.74 36.77 8.42
C ALA A 143 15.66 36.28 9.87
N ALA A 144 15.92 37.21 10.77
CA ALA A 144 16.29 37.02 12.16
C ALA A 144 15.13 36.57 13.06
N ALA A 145 15.55 36.14 14.25
CA ALA A 145 14.76 35.88 15.44
C ALA A 145 13.75 36.98 15.76
N GLY A 146 12.61 36.57 16.34
CA GLY A 146 11.75 37.45 17.12
C GLY A 146 10.30 37.49 16.66
N ALA A 147 9.52 36.48 17.01
CA ALA A 147 8.07 36.63 17.18
C ALA A 147 7.55 35.52 18.11
N SER A 148 7.65 35.74 19.41
CA SER A 148 6.77 35.10 20.38
C SER A 148 5.33 35.51 20.03
N LEU A 149 4.60 34.60 19.38
CA LEU A 149 3.21 34.78 18.94
C LEU A 149 2.24 34.02 19.87
N PHE A 150 2.61 33.88 21.14
CA PHE A 150 1.73 33.44 22.22
C PHE A 150 1.51 34.60 23.19
N ALA A 151 0.82 35.64 22.71
CA ALA A 151 0.22 36.66 23.55
C ALA A 151 -0.87 37.36 22.72
N ASP A 152 -2.05 36.75 22.65
CA ASP A 152 -3.24 37.51 23.03
C ASP A 152 -4.42 36.59 23.32
N GLY A 153 -5.10 36.90 24.42
CA GLY A 153 -6.21 36.14 24.94
C GLY A 153 -7.45 36.31 24.06
N ALA A 154 -7.84 35.25 23.37
CA ALA A 154 -9.20 35.07 22.88
C ALA A 154 -9.95 34.21 23.90
N SER A 155 -10.68 34.88 24.79
CA SER A 155 -11.59 34.27 25.76
C SER A 155 -12.69 33.46 25.05
N PRO A 156 -13.17 32.36 25.65
CA PRO A 156 -14.13 31.43 25.03
C PRO A 156 -15.58 31.92 25.08
N GLU A 157 -15.81 33.24 25.02
CA GLU A 157 -17.13 33.86 25.21
C GLU A 157 -17.77 34.33 23.89
N ALA A 158 -17.02 34.32 22.77
CA ALA A 158 -17.54 34.71 21.45
C ALA A 158 -18.14 33.55 20.63
N LEU A 159 -18.03 32.29 21.10
CA LEU A 159 -18.61 31.11 20.42
C LEU A 159 -20.05 30.78 20.86
N ALA A 160 -20.60 31.46 21.87
CA ALA A 160 -21.95 31.22 22.37
C ALA A 160 -23.03 32.14 21.74
N ALA A 161 -22.66 33.15 20.95
CA ALA A 161 -23.60 34.15 20.41
C ALA A 161 -24.03 33.92 18.95
N SER A 162 -23.77 32.74 18.37
CA SER A 162 -24.09 32.44 16.96
C SER A 162 -24.94 31.18 16.77
N ALA A 163 -25.65 30.72 17.80
CA ALA A 163 -26.51 29.53 17.76
C ALA A 163 -27.99 29.81 18.13
N HIS A 164 -28.50 31.01 17.86
CA HIS A 164 -29.93 31.33 18.02
C HIS A 164 -30.49 32.07 16.80
N HIS A 165 -30.53 31.40 15.64
CA HIS A 165 -31.52 31.71 14.60
C HIS A 165 -31.84 30.48 13.73
N THR A 166 -32.44 29.47 14.35
CA THR A 166 -33.27 28.48 13.65
C THR A 166 -34.59 28.39 14.38
N GLY A 167 -35.65 28.78 13.66
CA GLY A 167 -37.00 28.99 14.18
C GLY A 167 -37.56 27.78 14.91
N ASN A 168 -37.90 27.99 16.18
CA ASN A 168 -38.72 27.08 16.97
C ASN A 168 -40.19 27.44 16.73
N GLY A 169 -40.80 26.87 15.68
CA GLY A 169 -42.24 26.90 15.47
C GLY A 169 -42.89 25.76 16.25
N MET A 170 -43.41 26.06 17.45
CA MET A 170 -44.25 25.15 18.23
C MET A 170 -45.72 25.25 17.76
N LEU A 171 -46.32 24.07 17.54
CA LEU A 171 -47.68 23.62 17.94
C LEU A 171 -48.95 24.18 17.28
N SER A 172 -49.71 23.26 16.67
CA SER A 172 -51.17 22.97 16.77
C SER A 172 -51.54 22.06 15.58
N GLU A 173 -52.34 21.00 15.59
CA GLU A 173 -53.40 20.47 16.47
C GLU A 173 -53.83 19.10 15.85
N ALA A 174 -54.08 18.05 16.66
CA ALA A 174 -55.02 16.92 16.46
C ALA A 174 -54.69 15.75 17.40
#